data_AF-A0A3N5VGK2-F1
#
_entry.id   AF-A0A3N5VGK2-F1
#
_cell.length_a   1.000
_cell.length_b   1.000
_cell.length_c   1.000
_cell.angle_alpha   90.00
_cell.angle_beta   90.00
_cell.angle_gamma   90.00
#
_symmetry.space_group_name_H-M   'P 1'
#
loop_
_entity.id
_entity.type
_entity.pdbx_description
1 polymer ?
#
loop_
_entity_poly.entity_id
_entity_poly.type
_entity_poly.pdbx_seq_one_letter_code
_entity_poly.pdbx_strand_id
1 'polypeptide(L)'
;MMKNHPKKGKEKAKLSRREFLKVGAAGLGVAALGGLPEKVFGQAPAFKKGTSLSILQGSYFIAPGQDLYKKQAQEWGQANGVTMSTDFLNWPDLQPKIAASVQAGGYDIVELWPGWNYLYKNNLVDVHDMAEEFG
;
A
#
# COMPACT_ATOMS: atom_id res chain seq x y z
N MET A 1 43.77 -38.85 -25.52
CA MET A 1 42.77 -39.89 -25.16
C MET A 1 42.17 -39.52 -23.80
N MET A 2 40.87 -39.20 -23.76
CA MET A 2 40.10 -38.84 -22.56
C MET A 2 39.93 -40.01 -21.59
N LYS A 3 39.87 -39.76 -20.27
CA LYS A 3 38.94 -40.45 -19.34
C LYS A 3 38.43 -39.49 -18.24
N ASN A 4 37.12 -39.56 -18.01
CA ASN A 4 36.26 -38.69 -17.21
C ASN A 4 36.37 -38.91 -15.69
N HIS A 5 36.18 -37.84 -14.91
CA HIS A 5 35.73 -37.90 -13.50
C HIS A 5 34.34 -37.24 -13.38
N PRO A 6 33.37 -37.84 -12.66
CA PRO A 6 32.03 -37.28 -12.52
C PRO A 6 31.98 -36.16 -11.47
N LYS A 7 31.25 -35.07 -11.77
CA LYS A 7 30.97 -33.98 -10.82
C LYS A 7 29.85 -34.39 -9.86
N LYS A 8 30.13 -34.38 -8.55
CA LYS A 8 29.17 -34.65 -7.47
C LYS A 8 28.29 -33.39 -7.25
N GLY A 9 26.97 -33.52 -7.41
CA GLY A 9 25.99 -32.45 -7.21
C GLY A 9 25.93 -32.00 -5.75
N LYS A 10 25.71 -30.69 -5.51
CA LYS A 10 25.52 -30.12 -4.17
C LYS A 10 24.10 -30.39 -3.66
N GLU A 11 23.99 -31.08 -2.53
CA GLU A 11 22.75 -31.30 -1.79
C GLU A 11 22.32 -30.00 -1.10
N LYS A 12 21.04 -29.58 -1.24
CA LYS A 12 20.51 -28.40 -0.53
C LYS A 12 20.20 -28.78 0.93
N ALA A 13 20.87 -28.13 1.88
CA ALA A 13 20.63 -28.33 3.30
C ALA A 13 19.20 -27.92 3.69
N LYS A 14 18.45 -28.83 4.32
CA LYS A 14 17.13 -28.55 4.90
C LYS A 14 17.32 -28.02 6.32
N LEU A 15 16.72 -26.87 6.62
CA LEU A 15 16.71 -26.24 7.95
C LEU A 15 16.20 -27.23 9.00
N SER A 16 16.92 -27.36 10.10
CA SER A 16 16.55 -28.27 11.18
C SER A 16 15.49 -27.65 12.10
N ARG A 17 14.64 -28.48 12.70
CA ARG A 17 13.58 -28.05 13.65
C ARG A 17 14.12 -27.21 14.81
N ARG A 18 15.38 -27.41 15.19
CA ARG A 18 16.04 -26.68 16.28
C ARG A 18 16.46 -25.27 15.87
N GLU A 19 16.81 -25.08 14.60
CA GLU A 19 17.04 -23.75 14.03
C GLU A 19 15.72 -22.98 13.90
N PHE A 20 14.64 -23.66 13.51
CA PHE A 20 13.31 -23.06 13.45
C PHE A 20 12.82 -22.54 14.83
N LEU A 21 13.05 -23.32 15.90
CA LEU A 21 12.69 -22.91 17.26
C LEU A 21 13.55 -21.75 17.78
N LYS A 22 14.84 -21.67 17.38
CA LYS A 22 15.69 -20.51 17.70
C LYS A 22 15.21 -19.24 17.00
N VAL A 23 14.76 -19.35 15.75
CA VAL A 23 14.17 -18.23 15.01
C VAL A 23 12.82 -17.81 15.62
N GLY A 24 12.01 -18.78 16.06
CA GLY A 24 10.72 -18.49 16.72
C GLY A 24 10.85 -17.80 18.08
N ALA A 25 11.86 -18.13 18.89
CA ALA A 25 12.06 -17.52 20.21
C ALA A 25 12.50 -16.04 20.13
N ALA A 26 13.10 -15.61 19.02
CA ALA A 26 13.44 -14.20 18.76
C ALA A 26 12.28 -13.40 18.11
N GLY A 27 11.21 -14.08 17.66
CA GLY A 27 10.18 -13.50 16.80
C GLY A 27 9.05 -12.74 17.51
N LEU A 28 8.92 -12.85 18.83
CA LEU A 28 7.84 -12.17 19.55
C LEU A 28 8.14 -10.70 19.93
N GLY A 29 9.40 -10.26 19.80
CA GLY A 29 9.82 -8.89 20.15
C GLY A 29 10.07 -7.96 18.96
N VAL A 30 10.27 -8.48 17.75
CA VAL A 30 10.72 -7.68 16.59
C VAL A 30 9.56 -7.05 15.81
N ALA A 31 8.33 -7.53 15.97
CA ALA A 31 7.15 -6.94 15.32
C ALA A 31 6.89 -5.48 15.76
N ALA A 32 7.38 -5.06 16.93
CA ALA A 32 7.25 -3.69 17.42
C ALA A 32 8.36 -2.73 16.96
N LEU A 33 9.44 -3.22 16.34
CA LEU A 33 10.59 -2.42 15.92
C LEU A 33 11.04 -2.80 14.49
N GLY A 34 10.16 -2.64 13.51
CA GLY A 34 10.53 -2.45 12.09
C GLY A 34 11.37 -3.54 11.42
N GLY A 35 11.46 -4.74 11.97
CA GLY A 35 12.40 -5.78 11.50
C GLY A 35 11.79 -6.86 10.62
N LEU A 36 10.78 -6.56 9.80
CA LEU A 36 10.36 -7.50 8.77
C LEU A 36 11.40 -7.51 7.63
N PRO A 37 11.81 -8.69 7.14
CA PRO A 37 12.72 -8.76 6.01
C PRO A 37 12.07 -8.11 4.79
N GLU A 38 12.78 -7.13 4.24
CA GLU A 38 12.56 -6.32 3.02
C GLU A 38 12.10 -7.11 1.77
N LYS A 39 12.06 -8.43 1.84
CA LYS A 39 11.63 -9.33 0.77
C LYS A 39 10.13 -9.63 0.76
N VAL A 40 9.38 -9.25 1.80
CA VAL A 40 7.91 -9.41 1.82
C VAL A 40 7.19 -8.15 1.37
N PHE A 41 7.81 -6.98 1.53
CA PHE A 41 7.32 -5.70 1.04
C PHE A 41 8.50 -5.03 0.32
N GLY A 42 8.47 -4.97 -1.02
CA GLY A 42 9.52 -4.31 -1.80
C GLY A 42 9.75 -2.89 -1.29
N GLN A 43 11.03 -2.48 -1.24
CA GLN A 43 11.52 -1.17 -0.73
C GLN A 43 10.72 -0.63 0.47
N ALA A 44 11.30 -0.70 1.68
CA ALA A 44 10.72 -0.04 2.86
C ALA A 44 10.17 1.35 2.46
N PRO A 45 8.85 1.62 2.66
CA PRO A 45 8.21 2.79 2.09
C PRO A 45 9.03 4.00 2.49
N ALA A 46 9.42 4.81 1.51
CA ALA A 46 10.24 5.98 1.76
C ALA A 46 9.47 6.92 2.68
N PHE A 47 9.69 6.79 4.00
CA PHE A 47 9.10 7.66 5.01
C PHE A 47 9.73 9.04 4.86
N LYS A 48 9.16 9.86 3.98
CA LYS A 48 9.52 11.27 3.90
C LYS A 48 8.96 11.95 5.15
N LYS A 49 9.84 12.46 5.99
CA LYS A 49 9.48 13.29 7.15
C LYS A 49 8.59 14.44 6.68
N GLY A 50 7.36 14.53 7.19
CA GLY A 50 6.39 15.58 6.80
C GLY A 50 5.56 15.27 5.55
N THR A 51 5.28 14.00 5.26
CA THR A 51 4.37 13.63 4.17
C THR A 51 2.93 14.04 4.51
N SER A 52 2.23 14.63 3.55
CA SER A 52 0.79 14.88 3.63
C SER A 52 0.11 14.18 2.46
N LEU A 53 -1.06 13.60 2.69
CA LEU A 53 -1.91 13.03 1.65
C LEU A 53 -3.32 13.62 1.72
N SER A 54 -3.90 13.84 0.55
CA SER A 54 -5.22 14.41 0.35
C SER A 54 -6.13 13.40 -0.36
N ILE A 55 -7.32 13.20 0.20
CA ILE A 55 -8.35 12.32 -0.35
C ILE A 55 -9.58 13.15 -0.73
N LEU A 56 -10.14 12.90 -1.91
CA LEU A 56 -11.46 13.39 -2.31
C LEU A 56 -12.43 12.22 -2.46
N GLN A 57 -13.56 12.27 -1.77
CA GLN A 57 -14.54 11.19 -1.74
C GLN A 57 -15.99 11.72 -1.78
N GLY A 58 -16.91 10.86 -2.21
CA GLY A 58 -18.34 11.09 -2.04
C GLY A 58 -18.77 11.11 -0.58
N SER A 59 -19.62 12.08 -0.25
CA SER A 59 -20.25 12.16 1.06
C SER A 59 -21.08 10.91 1.34
N TYR A 60 -20.99 10.41 2.57
CA TYR A 60 -21.76 9.25 2.97
C TYR A 60 -23.20 9.65 3.25
N PHE A 61 -24.15 8.78 2.88
CA PHE A 61 -25.55 8.95 3.28
C PHE A 61 -25.73 8.80 4.80
N ILE A 62 -24.97 7.90 5.42
CA ILE A 62 -25.01 7.63 6.86
C ILE A 62 -23.85 8.38 7.53
N ALA A 63 -24.15 9.43 8.28
CA ALA A 63 -23.15 10.29 8.93
C ALA A 63 -22.14 9.51 9.80
N PRO A 64 -22.55 8.54 10.65
CA PRO A 64 -21.60 7.70 11.38
C PRO A 64 -20.58 6.95 10.51
N GLY A 65 -20.95 6.58 9.28
CA GLY A 65 -20.03 5.95 8.32
C GLY A 65 -18.94 6.92 7.85
N GLN A 66 -19.31 8.18 7.61
CA GLN A 66 -18.34 9.22 7.26
C GLN A 66 -17.39 9.52 8.41
N ASP A 67 -17.91 9.60 9.63
CA ASP A 67 -17.10 9.85 10.82
C ASP A 67 -16.12 8.71 11.09
N LEU A 68 -16.57 7.46 10.87
CA LEU A 68 -15.70 6.30 10.92
C LEU A 68 -14.59 6.38 9.87
N TYR A 69 -14.90 6.74 8.62
CA TYR A 69 -13.89 6.90 7.58
C TYR A 69 -12.85 7.95 7.95
N LYS A 70 -13.29 9.14 8.40
CA LYS A 70 -12.40 10.21 8.85
C LYS A 70 -11.49 9.73 9.97
N LYS A 71 -12.04 9.01 10.96
CA LYS A 71 -11.28 8.44 12.05
C LYS A 71 -10.22 7.46 11.54
N GLN A 72 -10.58 6.52 10.67
CA GLN A 72 -9.65 5.53 10.11
C GLN A 72 -8.53 6.17 9.30
N ALA A 73 -8.84 7.18 8.47
CA ALA A 73 -7.83 7.93 7.72
C ALA A 73 -6.83 8.60 8.68
N GLN A 74 -7.32 9.27 9.73
CA GLN A 74 -6.45 9.91 10.72
C GLN A 74 -5.63 8.91 11.53
N GLU A 75 -6.21 7.78 11.94
CA GLU A 75 -5.50 6.71 12.66
C GLU A 75 -4.37 6.12 11.81
N TRP A 76 -4.65 5.85 10.53
CA TRP A 76 -3.61 5.42 9.59
C TRP A 76 -2.52 6.47 9.41
N GLY A 77 -2.91 7.75 9.27
CA GLY A 77 -1.98 8.86 9.15
C GLY A 77 -1.03 8.97 10.36
N GLN A 78 -1.59 8.93 11.57
CA GLN A 78 -0.81 8.96 12.81
C GLN A 78 0.15 7.77 12.92
N ALA A 79 -0.32 6.57 12.59
CA ALA A 79 0.52 5.36 12.63
C ALA A 79 1.69 5.41 11.64
N ASN A 80 1.57 6.18 10.55
CA ASN A 80 2.57 6.28 9.50
C ASN A 80 3.32 7.64 9.46
N GLY A 81 3.05 8.55 10.40
CA GLY A 81 3.64 9.89 10.38
C GLY A 81 3.24 10.73 9.16
N VAL A 82 2.03 10.49 8.62
CA VAL A 82 1.45 11.17 7.47
C VAL A 82 0.30 12.08 7.93
N THR A 83 0.30 13.33 7.49
CA THR A 83 -0.86 14.22 7.68
C THR A 83 -1.93 13.89 6.65
N MET A 84 -3.15 13.58 7.11
CA MET A 84 -4.25 13.21 6.23
C MET A 84 -5.27 14.35 6.14
N SER A 85 -5.69 14.68 4.91
CA SER A 85 -6.88 15.50 4.63
C SER A 85 -7.89 14.68 3.84
N THR A 86 -9.19 14.84 4.16
CA THR A 86 -10.26 14.14 3.45
C THR A 86 -11.42 15.08 3.20
N ASP A 87 -11.66 15.39 1.94
CA ASP A 87 -12.74 16.22 1.47
C ASP A 87 -13.91 15.35 1.00
N PHE A 88 -15.11 15.75 1.40
CA PHE A 88 -16.36 15.06 1.06
C PHE A 88 -17.26 15.98 0.24
N LEU A 89 -17.71 15.50 -0.92
CA LEU A 89 -18.64 16.21 -1.79
C LEU A 89 -19.86 15.36 -2.10
N ASN A 90 -20.98 16.00 -2.41
CA ASN A 90 -22.12 15.26 -2.96
C ASN A 90 -21.72 14.61 -4.29
N TRP A 91 -22.26 13.43 -4.59
CA TRP A 91 -21.84 12.61 -5.73
C TRP A 91 -21.81 13.33 -7.09
N PRO A 92 -22.82 14.14 -7.46
CA PRO A 92 -22.80 14.89 -8.73
C PRO A 92 -21.67 15.93 -8.82
N ASP A 93 -21.14 16.39 -7.69
CA ASP A 93 -20.14 17.44 -7.60
C ASP A 93 -18.70 16.89 -7.64
N LEU A 94 -18.52 15.57 -7.53
CA LEU A 94 -17.19 14.92 -7.56
C LEU A 94 -16.50 15.06 -8.90
N GLN A 95 -17.17 14.68 -9.99
CA GLN A 95 -16.56 14.69 -11.33
C GLN A 95 -16.02 16.06 -11.74
N PRO A 96 -16.77 17.17 -11.60
CA PRO A 96 -16.22 18.49 -11.92
C PRO A 96 -15.07 18.89 -10.99
N LYS A 97 -15.11 18.50 -9.70
CA LYS A 97 -14.00 18.75 -8.77
C LYS A 97 -12.74 17.98 -9.15
N ILE A 98 -12.86 16.70 -9.51
CA ILE A 98 -11.73 15.86 -9.97
C ILE A 98 -11.11 16.45 -11.24
N ALA A 99 -11.94 16.81 -12.22
CA ALA A 99 -11.47 17.42 -13.46
C ALA A 99 -10.70 18.73 -13.20
N ALA A 100 -11.20 19.56 -12.28
CA ALA A 100 -10.53 20.79 -11.87
C ALA A 100 -9.22 20.51 -11.12
N SER A 101 -9.19 19.51 -10.22
CA SER A 101 -8.00 19.20 -9.43
C SER A 101 -6.86 18.68 -10.29
N VAL A 102 -7.14 17.87 -11.32
CA VAL A 102 -6.13 17.35 -12.25
C VAL A 102 -5.26 18.47 -12.87
N GLN A 103 -5.82 19.65 -13.07
CA GLN A 103 -5.11 20.81 -13.64
C GLN A 103 -4.36 21.64 -12.58
N ALA A 104 -4.74 21.55 -11.31
CA ALA A 104 -4.33 22.45 -10.24
C ALA A 104 -3.38 21.81 -9.19
N GLY A 105 -2.83 20.62 -9.48
CA GLY A 105 -1.94 19.89 -8.57
C GLY A 105 -2.58 18.69 -7.87
N GLY A 106 -3.87 18.43 -8.10
CA GLY A 106 -4.54 17.17 -7.79
C GLY A 106 -4.91 16.94 -6.32
N TYR A 107 -5.81 15.98 -6.11
CA TYR A 107 -5.83 15.19 -4.88
C TYR A 107 -4.94 13.97 -5.10
N ASP A 108 -4.34 13.44 -4.03
CA ASP A 108 -3.49 12.26 -4.10
C ASP A 108 -4.31 10.98 -4.33
N ILE A 109 -5.49 10.91 -3.72
CA ILE A 109 -6.44 9.78 -3.85
C ILE A 109 -7.83 10.35 -4.15
N VAL A 110 -8.49 9.79 -5.16
CA VAL A 110 -9.84 10.19 -5.56
C VAL A 110 -10.76 8.99 -5.68
N GLU A 111 -11.99 9.12 -5.22
CA GLU A 111 -13.03 8.14 -5.48
C GLU A 111 -13.61 8.34 -6.88
N LEU A 112 -13.66 7.26 -7.65
CA LEU A 112 -14.12 7.28 -9.03
C LEU A 112 -15.34 6.38 -9.20
N TRP A 113 -16.38 6.91 -9.85
CA TRP A 113 -17.49 6.08 -10.32
C TRP A 113 -17.05 5.10 -11.41
N PRO A 114 -17.75 3.96 -11.57
CA PRO A 114 -17.51 3.04 -12.65
C PRO A 114 -17.50 3.76 -14.01
N GLY A 115 -16.41 3.58 -14.76
CA GLY A 115 -16.19 4.22 -16.07
C GLY A 115 -15.32 5.48 -16.04
N TRP A 116 -15.26 6.22 -14.93
CA TRP A 116 -14.40 7.40 -14.82
C TRP A 116 -12.90 7.05 -14.87
N ASN A 117 -12.53 5.83 -14.47
CA ASN A 117 -11.18 5.30 -14.62
C ASN A 117 -10.68 5.38 -16.07
N TYR A 118 -11.58 5.17 -17.05
CA TYR A 118 -11.24 5.29 -18.46
C TYR A 118 -11.05 6.75 -18.90
N LEU A 119 -11.89 7.66 -18.37
CA LEU A 119 -11.84 9.09 -18.69
C LEU A 119 -10.56 9.75 -18.16
N TYR A 120 -10.13 9.37 -16.95
CA TYR A 120 -8.97 9.96 -16.29
C TYR A 120 -7.71 9.09 -16.38
N LYS A 121 -7.70 8.05 -17.22
CA LYS A 121 -6.60 7.07 -17.31
C LYS A 121 -5.20 7.70 -17.36
N ASN A 122 -5.04 8.78 -18.14
CA ASN A 122 -3.75 9.44 -18.33
C ASN A 122 -3.33 10.33 -17.13
N ASN A 123 -4.20 10.49 -16.13
CA ASN A 123 -4.00 11.30 -14.94
C ASN A 123 -4.00 10.47 -13.66
N LEU A 124 -4.08 9.13 -13.78
CA LEU A 124 -4.04 8.20 -12.66
C LEU A 124 -2.71 7.45 -12.66
N VAL A 125 -2.26 7.09 -11.46
CA VAL A 125 -1.13 6.17 -11.29
C VAL A 125 -1.59 4.77 -11.66
N ASP A 126 -0.81 4.08 -12.49
CA ASP A 126 -1.06 2.68 -12.80
C ASP A 126 -0.75 1.80 -11.58
N VAL A 127 -1.76 1.08 -11.11
CA VAL A 127 -1.70 0.18 -9.95
C VAL A 127 -2.03 -1.26 -10.35
N HIS A 128 -1.99 -1.60 -11.65
CA HIS A 128 -2.34 -2.93 -12.15
C HIS A 128 -1.58 -4.06 -11.44
N ASP A 129 -0.26 -3.94 -11.30
CA ASP A 129 0.58 -4.95 -10.64
C ASP A 129 0.15 -5.20 -9.18
N MET A 130 -0.33 -4.17 -8.49
CA MET A 130 -0.84 -4.29 -7.12
C MET A 130 -2.23 -4.91 -7.09
N ALA A 131 -3.09 -4.59 -8.06
CA ALA A 131 -4.45 -5.10 -8.12
C ALA A 131 -4.49 -6.61 -8.44
N GLU A 132 -3.61 -7.09 -9.32
CA GLU A 132 -3.50 -8.52 -9.68
C GLU A 132 -3.23 -9.45 -8.48
N GLU A 133 -2.66 -8.92 -7.38
CA GLU A 133 -2.49 -9.69 -6.15
C GLU A 133 -3.84 -10.04 -5.46
N PHE A 134 -4.88 -9.25 -5.71
CA PHE A 134 -6.18 -9.33 -5.04
C PHE A 134 -7.33 -9.87 -5.91
N GLY A 135 -7.14 -10.00 -7.24
CA GLY A 135 -8.10 -10.55 -8.21
C GLY A 135 -8.85 -9.49 -9.01
#